data_AF-A0A1F2TQ04-F1
#
_entry.id   AF-A0A1F2TQ04-F1
#
_cell.length_a   1.000
_cell.length_b   1.000
_cell.length_c   1.000
_cell.angle_alpha   90.00
_cell.angle_beta   90.00
_cell.angle_gamma   90.00
#
_symmetry.space_group_name_H-M   'P 1'
#
loop_
_entity.id
_entity.type
_entity.pdbx_description
1 polymer ?
#
loop_
_entity_poly.entity_id
_entity_poly.type
_entity_poly.pdbx_seq_one_letter_code
_entity_poly.pdbx_strand_id
1 'polypeptide(L)' 'MACPYLKEVVMLFCDAYPVKKMLPLDRIVSANPCLGEFHGCPLFQDILTRVAAAGAAAAVPSAHAAALVHKEGSR' A
#
# COMPACT_ATOMS: atom_id res chain seq x y z
N MET A 1 -33.10 6.52 -0.78
CA MET A 1 -32.81 5.32 0.04
C MET A 1 -31.92 4.41 -0.79
N ALA A 2 -30.74 4.04 -0.30
CA ALA A 2 -29.81 3.16 -1.03
C ALA A 2 -30.23 1.68 -0.87
N CYS A 3 -30.15 0.91 -1.95
CA CYS A 3 -30.50 -0.51 -1.94
C CYS A 3 -29.42 -1.31 -1.19
N PRO A 4 -29.76 -2.10 -0.15
CA PRO A 4 -28.77 -2.82 0.66
C PRO A 4 -28.02 -3.93 -0.10
N TYR A 5 -28.50 -4.29 -1.30
CA TYR A 5 -27.88 -5.30 -2.16
C TYR A 5 -26.97 -4.71 -3.24
N LEU A 6 -26.96 -3.39 -3.40
CA LEU A 6 -26.13 -2.70 -4.38
C LEU A 6 -24.99 -2.00 -3.66
N LYS A 7 -23.76 -2.42 -3.93
CA LYS A 7 -22.56 -1.77 -3.42
C LYS A 7 -21.78 -1.14 -4.56
N GLU A 8 -21.64 0.17 -4.51
CA GLU A 8 -20.69 0.90 -5.36
C GLU A 8 -19.28 0.73 -4.82
N VAL A 9 -18.33 0.49 -5.72
CA VAL A 9 -16.92 0.30 -5.38
C VAL A 9 -16.06 1.02 -6.41
N VAL A 10 -15.03 1.72 -5.93
CA VAL A 10 -14.05 2.37 -6.80
C VAL A 10 -13.13 1.31 -7.39
N MET A 11 -13.02 1.29 -8.71
CA MET A 11 -12.15 0.39 -9.46
C MET A 11 -10.99 1.18 -10.05
N LEU A 12 -9.79 0.60 -10.00
CA LEU A 12 -8.58 1.11 -10.65
C LEU A 12 -8.13 0.16 -11.75
N PHE A 13 -7.37 0.66 -12.72
CA PHE A 13 -6.70 -0.21 -13.69
C PHE A 13 -5.31 -0.58 -13.20
N CYS A 14 -4.92 -1.83 -13.45
CA CYS A 14 -3.55 -2.26 -13.24
C CYS A 14 -2.67 -1.76 -14.37
N ASP A 15 -1.70 -0.88 -14.08
CA ASP A 15 -0.73 -0.41 -15.07
C ASP A 15 0.29 -1.51 -15.46
N ALA A 16 0.44 -2.53 -14.62
CA ALA A 16 1.37 -3.64 -14.81
C ALA A 16 0.86 -4.70 -15.79
N TYR A 17 -0.46 -4.89 -15.85
CA TYR A 17 -1.05 -5.99 -16.59
C TYR A 17 -1.12 -5.60 -18.07
N PRO A 18 -0.80 -6.50 -19.02
CA PRO A 18 -0.78 -6.17 -20.45
C PRO A 18 -2.16 -5.76 -21.01
N VAL A 19 -3.23 -6.00 -20.26
CA VAL A 19 -4.61 -5.65 -20.59
C VAL A 19 -5.19 -4.81 -19.45
N LYS A 20 -6.19 -3.97 -19.73
CA LYS A 20 -6.89 -3.15 -18.73
C LYS A 20 -7.65 -4.00 -17.71
N LYS A 21 -6.92 -4.49 -16.70
CA LYS A 21 -7.45 -5.27 -15.60
C LYS A 21 -7.97 -4.33 -14.53
N MET A 22 -9.27 -4.42 -14.24
CA MET A 22 -9.88 -3.67 -13.14
C MET A 22 -9.56 -4.34 -11.79
N LEU A 23 -9.20 -3.52 -10.81
CA LEU A 23 -8.91 -3.91 -9.45
C LEU A 23 -9.74 -3.05 -8.49
N PRO A 24 -10.53 -3.64 -7.58
CA PRO A 24 -11.24 -2.88 -6.57
C PRO A 24 -10.26 -2.23 -5.60
N LEU A 25 -10.35 -0.91 -5.40
CA LEU A 25 -9.45 -0.16 -4.53
C LEU A 25 -9.40 -0.75 -3.12
N ASP A 26 -10.56 -1.08 -2.55
CA ASP A 26 -10.68 -1.68 -1.22
C ASP A 26 -9.87 -2.98 -1.06
N ARG A 27 -9.75 -3.76 -2.15
CA ARG A 27 -9.02 -5.03 -2.14
C ARG A 27 -7.52 -4.88 -2.33
N ILE A 28 -7.07 -3.83 -3.03
CA ILE A 28 -5.63 -3.56 -3.23
C ILE A 28 -4.97 -3.13 -1.91
N VAL A 29 -5.70 -2.36 -1.10
CA VAL A 29 -5.20 -1.87 0.20
C VAL A 29 -5.18 -2.97 1.26
N SER A 30 -6.18 -3.87 1.23
CA SER A 30 -6.36 -4.91 2.26
C SER A 30 -5.70 -6.25 1.93
N ALA A 31 -5.45 -6.54 0.66
CA ALA A 31 -4.86 -7.79 0.20
C ALA A 31 -3.88 -7.53 -0.95
N ASN A 32 -2.91 -8.42 -1.13
CA ASN A 32 -1.95 -8.30 -2.22
C ASN A 32 -2.67 -8.56 -3.56
N PRO A 33 -2.74 -7.58 -4.49
CA PRO A 33 -3.49 -7.73 -5.75
C PRO A 33 -2.85 -8.75 -6.72
N CYS A 34 -1.57 -9.06 -6.50
CA CYS A 34 -0.83 -10.07 -7.23
C CYS A 34 -1.09 -11.45 -6.60
N LEU A 35 -2.15 -12.13 -7.05
CA LEU A 35 -2.44 -13.51 -6.69
C LEU A 35 -1.67 -14.46 -7.64
N GLY A 36 -0.83 -15.35 -7.09
CA GLY A 36 -0.05 -16.34 -7.85
C GLY A 36 1.46 -16.11 -7.76
N GLU A 37 2.23 -16.64 -8.72
CA GLU A 37 3.68 -16.44 -8.78
C GLU A 37 4.05 -15.12 -9.47
N PHE A 38 4.31 -14.08 -8.68
CA PHE A 38 4.64 -12.74 -9.14
C PHE A 38 6.14 -12.40 -9.01
N HIS A 39 6.95 -13.26 -8.41
CA HIS A 39 8.39 -13.03 -8.23
C HIS A 39 9.13 -12.87 -9.58
N GLY A 40 8.63 -13.49 -10.64
CA GLY A 40 9.17 -13.36 -12.00
C GLY A 40 8.64 -12.14 -12.78
N CYS A 41 7.71 -11.36 -12.23
CA CYS A 41 7.15 -10.21 -12.93
C CYS A 41 8.19 -9.07 -12.99
N PRO A 42 8.55 -8.56 -14.18
CA PRO A 42 9.60 -7.54 -14.31
C PRO A 42 9.24 -6.25 -13.57
N LEU A 43 7.96 -5.83 -13.60
CA LEU A 43 7.52 -4.66 -12.85
C LEU A 43 7.68 -4.85 -11.33
N PHE A 44 7.35 -6.05 -10.83
CA PHE A 44 7.51 -6.35 -9.42
C PHE A 44 8.98 -6.29 -9.01
N GLN A 45 9.89 -6.83 -9.83
CA GLN A 45 11.35 -6.74 -9.61
C GLN A 45 11.85 -5.30 -9.69
N ASP A 46 11.39 -4.50 -10.65
CA ASP A 46 11.74 -3.08 -10.78
C ASP A 46 11.27 -2.27 -9.56
N ILE A 47 10.06 -2.53 -9.06
CA ILE A 47 9.57 -1.87 -7.85
C ILE A 47 10.37 -2.32 -6.63
N LEU A 48 10.67 -3.62 -6.49
CA LEU A 48 11.49 -4.12 -5.38
C LEU A 48 12.89 -3.51 -5.39
N THR A 49 13.55 -3.41 -6.54
CA THR A 49 14.87 -2.77 -6.63
C THR A 49 14.81 -1.29 -6.27
N ARG A 50 13.79 -0.55 -6.75
CA ARG A 50 13.58 0.86 -6.37
C ARG A 50 13.28 1.04 -4.89
N VAL A 51 12.43 0.18 -4.32
CA VAL A 51 12.10 0.20 -2.88
C VAL A 51 13.31 -0.19 -2.04
N ALA A 52 14.11 -1.15 -2.47
CA ALA A 52 15.37 -1.51 -1.79
C ALA A 52 16.39 -0.37 -1.85
N ALA A 53 16.52 0.31 -3.00
CA ALA A 53 17.37 1.49 -3.14
C ALA A 53 16.87 2.66 -2.27
N ALA A 54 15.56 2.88 -2.21
CA ALA A 54 14.94 3.88 -1.35
C ALA A 54 15.04 3.49 0.15
N GLY A 55 14.96 2.20 0.47
CA GLY A 55 15.10 1.65 1.82
C GLY A 55 16.54 1.74 2.34
N ALA A 56 17.52 1.54 1.47
CA ALA A 56 18.92 1.83 1.77
C ALA A 56 19.16 3.33 2.03
N ALA A 57 18.37 4.21 1.40
CA ALA A 57 18.35 5.64 1.72
C ALA A 57 17.46 5.98 2.93
N ALA A 58 16.58 5.09 3.37
CA ALA A 58 15.65 5.27 4.48
C ALA A 58 16.11 4.66 5.81
N ALA A 59 17.37 4.26 5.93
CA ALA A 59 18.06 4.13 7.24
C ALA A 59 18.34 5.52 7.86
N VAL A 60 17.38 6.44 7.75
CA VAL A 60 17.34 7.69 8.51
C VAL A 60 16.74 7.33 9.88
N PRO A 61 17.36 7.74 11.01
CA PRO A 61 16.86 7.40 12.32
C PRO A 61 15.42 7.89 12.48
N SER A 62 14.56 7.00 12.96
CA SER A 62 13.21 7.33 13.42
C SER A 62 13.28 8.47 14.45
N ALA A 63 12.91 9.68 14.03
CA ALA A 63 12.83 10.85 14.89
C ALA A 63 11.37 11.31 15.12
N HIS A 64 10.38 10.43 14.93
CA HIS A 64 8.97 10.73 15.18
C HIS A 64 8.26 9.69 16.06
N ALA A 65 8.99 9.13 17.03
CA ALA A 65 8.41 8.41 18.17
C ALA A 65 8.62 9.17 19.49
N ALA A 66 8.37 10.49 19.50
CA ALA A 66 8.40 11.29 20.73
C ALA A 66 7.48 12.51 20.63
N ALA A 67 6.18 12.27 20.55
CA ALA A 67 5.20 13.26 21.00
C ALA A 67 3.99 12.51 21.54
N LEU A 68 3.58 12.86 22.76
CA LEU A 68 2.42 12.36 23.52
C LEU A 68 2.73 11.25 24.54
N VAL A 69 3.36 11.62 25.67
CA VAL A 69 2.88 11.17 27.00
C VAL A 69 3.08 12.28 28.03
N HIS A 70 1.94 12.87 28.39
CA HIS A 70 1.54 13.46 29.67
C HIS A 70 2.45 14.45 30.41
N LYS A 71 1.96 15.70 30.37
CA LYS A 71 2.10 16.75 31.37
C LYS A 71 1.47 16.32 32.70
N GLU A 72 2.28 15.97 33.69
CA GLU A 72 1.96 16.01 35.14
C GLU A 72 3.26 16.50 35.82
N GLY A 73 3.36 17.71 36.37
CA GLY A 73 2.69 18.13 37.61
C GLY A 73 3.60 17.82 38.81
N SER A 74 4.70 18.57 39.02
CA SER A 74 5.51 18.45 40.24
C SER A 74 5.23 19.62 41.19
N ARG A 75 4.74 19.21 42.35
CA ARG A 75 4.78 19.90 43.64
C ARG A 75 6.22 20.12 44.09
#